data_AF-A0A9X5XI35-F1
#
_entry.id   AF-A0A9X5XI35-F1
#
_cell.length_a   1.000
_cell.length_b   1.000
_cell.length_c   1.000
_cell.angle_alpha   90.00
_cell.angle_beta   90.00
_cell.angle_gamma   90.00
#
_symmetry.space_group_name_H-M   'P 1'
#
loop_
_entity.id
_entity.type
_entity.pdbx_description
1 polymer ?
#
loop_
_entity_poly.entity_id
_entity_poly.type
_entity_poly.pdbx_seq_one_letter_code
_entity_poly.pdbx_strand_id
1 'polypeptide(L)'
;ATLNPACNGANSKTTATEVSRPLNHLLLTVTNTGAKNCDLTGYPIARFSEAQSVPPVAESTHPQAVVTLAPGESGYAGVLLSAADGSGGNGYTAKTLVVGFAKGSSATPALPAKGVYVDDKLTVTYWQQSLDDALAY
;
A
#
# COMPACT_ATOMS: atom_id res chain seq x y z
N ALA A 1 13.69 -6.09 15.53
CA ALA A 1 14.83 -6.06 14.58
C ALA A 1 14.47 -6.91 13.37
N THR A 2 14.75 -6.45 12.15
CA THR A 2 14.52 -7.25 10.92
C THR A 2 15.59 -8.34 10.81
N LEU A 3 15.18 -9.55 10.45
CA LEU A 3 16.09 -10.69 10.28
C LEU A 3 16.58 -10.80 8.82
N ASN A 4 15.82 -10.25 7.87
CA ASN A 4 16.11 -10.31 6.44
C ASN A 4 16.40 -8.91 5.86
N PRO A 5 17.01 -8.81 4.67
CA PRO A 5 17.03 -7.55 3.93
C PRO A 5 15.61 -7.01 3.69
N ALA A 6 15.48 -5.69 3.59
CA ALA A 6 14.19 -5.08 3.29
C ALA A 6 13.73 -5.46 1.88
N CYS A 7 12.45 -5.76 1.71
CA CYS A 7 11.86 -5.83 0.38
C CYS A 7 11.99 -4.46 -0.31
N ASN A 8 12.37 -4.46 -1.59
CA ASN A 8 12.61 -3.24 -2.34
C ASN A 8 12.11 -3.38 -3.78
N GLY A 9 12.00 -2.26 -4.50
CA GLY A 9 11.49 -2.23 -5.88
C GLY A 9 12.31 -3.02 -6.92
N ALA A 10 13.53 -3.47 -6.60
CA ALA A 10 14.36 -4.26 -7.51
C ALA A 10 14.07 -5.77 -7.41
N ASN A 11 13.72 -6.25 -6.22
CA ASN A 11 13.47 -7.67 -5.95
C ASN A 11 12.00 -7.97 -5.63
N SER A 12 11.11 -7.02 -5.89
CA SER A 12 9.69 -7.21 -5.69
C SER A 12 8.87 -6.62 -6.83
N LYS A 13 7.76 -7.30 -7.13
CA LYS A 13 6.73 -6.78 -8.02
C LYS A 13 5.66 -6.12 -7.17
N THR A 14 5.33 -4.88 -7.49
CA THR A 14 4.25 -4.13 -6.81
C THR A 14 3.08 -3.94 -7.75
N THR A 15 1.87 -4.20 -7.27
CA THR A 15 0.62 -3.93 -8.00
C THR A 15 -0.34 -3.14 -7.13
N ALA A 16 -1.22 -2.37 -7.77
CA ALA A 16 -2.29 -1.61 -7.16
C ALA A 16 -3.61 -2.01 -7.81
N THR A 17 -4.64 -2.33 -7.03
CA THR A 17 -5.92 -2.81 -7.56
C THR A 17 -7.08 -2.23 -6.77
N GLU A 18 -8.02 -1.57 -7.44
CA GLU A 18 -9.27 -1.13 -6.80
C GLU A 18 -10.07 -2.38 -6.42
N VAL A 19 -10.50 -2.46 -5.17
CA VAL A 19 -11.36 -3.54 -4.68
C VAL A 19 -12.80 -3.06 -4.58
N SER A 20 -13.75 -3.97 -4.79
CA SER A 20 -15.18 -3.66 -4.72
C SER A 20 -15.75 -3.75 -3.30
N ARG A 21 -15.05 -4.46 -2.39
CA ARG A 21 -15.35 -4.56 -0.97
C ARG A 21 -14.03 -4.65 -0.19
N PRO A 22 -13.82 -3.80 0.83
CA PRO A 22 -14.61 -2.62 1.19
C PRO A 22 -14.65 -1.56 0.06
N LEU A 23 -15.63 -0.65 0.13
CA LEU A 23 -15.78 0.43 -0.87
C LEU A 23 -14.64 1.43 -0.77
N ASN A 24 -14.29 2.09 -1.88
CA ASN A 24 -13.25 3.13 -1.93
C ASN A 24 -11.86 2.65 -1.48
N HIS A 25 -11.54 1.38 -1.67
CA HIS A 25 -10.25 0.83 -1.29
C HIS A 25 -9.41 0.45 -2.49
N LEU A 26 -8.11 0.66 -2.34
CA LEU A 26 -7.07 0.16 -3.21
C LEU A 26 -6.22 -0.84 -2.43
N LEU A 27 -6.06 -2.04 -2.98
CA LEU A 27 -5.15 -3.05 -2.47
C LEU A 27 -3.77 -2.86 -3.12
N LEU A 28 -2.76 -2.61 -2.29
CA LEU A 28 -1.37 -2.74 -2.68
C LEU A 28 -0.92 -4.18 -2.42
N THR A 29 -0.32 -4.80 -3.41
CA THR A 29 0.29 -6.13 -3.29
C THR A 29 1.75 -6.05 -3.67
N VAL A 30 2.60 -6.60 -2.81
CA VAL A 30 4.03 -6.73 -3.06
C VAL A 30 4.38 -8.21 -3.07
N THR A 31 4.89 -8.70 -4.19
CA THR A 31 5.36 -10.09 -4.33
C THR A 31 6.87 -10.12 -4.35
N ASN A 32 7.49 -10.93 -3.50
CA ASN A 32 8.93 -11.15 -3.54
C ASN A 32 9.30 -11.98 -4.79
N THR A 33 10.00 -11.36 -5.74
CA THR A 33 10.47 -12.03 -6.97
C THR A 33 11.93 -12.45 -6.90
N GLY A 34 12.59 -12.20 -5.76
CA GLY A 34 13.97 -12.61 -5.50
C GLY A 34 14.09 -14.07 -5.06
N ALA A 35 15.33 -14.50 -4.84
CA ALA A 35 15.66 -15.88 -4.43
C ALA A 35 15.81 -16.08 -2.90
N LYS A 36 15.64 -15.02 -2.10
CA LYS A 36 15.79 -15.05 -0.64
C LYS A 36 14.63 -14.33 0.02
N ASN A 37 14.41 -14.61 1.30
CA ASN A 37 13.42 -13.91 2.11
C ASN A 37 13.74 -12.41 2.19
N CYS A 38 12.69 -11.59 2.26
CA CYS A 38 12.79 -10.17 2.53
C CYS A 38 11.72 -9.71 3.51
N ASP A 39 11.99 -8.62 4.23
CA ASP A 39 11.09 -8.07 5.24
C ASP A 39 10.40 -6.81 4.70
N LEU A 40 9.06 -6.78 4.72
CA LEU A 40 8.25 -5.59 4.56
C LEU A 40 8.10 -4.89 5.91
N THR A 41 8.81 -3.79 6.07
CA THR A 41 8.85 -3.04 7.34
C THR A 41 7.94 -1.82 7.29
N GLY A 42 7.16 -1.60 8.36
CA GLY A 42 6.31 -0.43 8.51
C GLY A 42 5.11 -0.44 7.57
N TYR A 43 4.93 0.65 6.83
CA TYR A 43 3.79 0.89 5.94
C TYR A 43 4.28 1.48 4.59
N PRO A 44 3.49 1.35 3.51
CA PRO A 44 3.77 2.00 2.24
C PRO A 44 3.70 3.52 2.35
N ILE A 45 4.64 4.22 1.73
CA ILE A 45 4.53 5.65 1.46
C ILE A 45 3.78 5.80 0.14
N ALA A 46 2.45 5.87 0.19
CA ALA A 46 1.61 6.02 -1.00
C ALA A 46 1.55 7.48 -1.45
N ARG A 47 2.18 7.82 -2.58
CA ARG A 47 2.14 9.15 -3.18
C ARG A 47 1.37 9.12 -4.48
N PHE A 48 0.14 9.61 -4.43
CA PHE A 48 -0.69 9.82 -5.60
C PHE A 48 -0.26 11.10 -6.34
N SER A 49 -0.51 11.19 -7.65
CA SER A 49 -0.33 12.45 -8.39
C SER A 49 -1.09 13.57 -7.66
N GLU A 50 -0.59 14.82 -7.74
CA GLU A 50 -1.25 16.00 -7.17
C GLU A 50 -1.44 15.98 -5.63
N ALA A 51 -0.99 14.93 -4.95
CA ALA A 51 -1.06 14.84 -3.49
C ALA A 51 -0.13 15.89 -2.87
N GLN A 52 -0.69 16.73 -2.01
CA GLN A 52 0.07 17.76 -1.30
C GLN A 52 0.83 17.20 -0.08
N SER A 53 0.47 16.00 0.37
CA SER A 53 1.04 15.36 1.56
C SER A 53 1.01 13.84 1.44
N VAL A 54 1.87 13.18 2.21
CA VAL A 54 1.81 11.72 2.37
C VAL A 54 0.61 11.40 3.26
N PRO A 55 -0.22 10.41 2.91
CA PRO A 55 -1.36 10.04 3.73
C PRO A 55 -0.96 9.58 5.13
N PRO A 56 -1.82 9.81 6.14
CA PRO A 56 -1.68 9.19 7.44
C PRO A 56 -1.73 7.66 7.33
N VAL A 57 -1.17 7.01 8.36
CA VAL A 57 -1.25 5.56 8.55
C VAL A 57 -2.32 5.22 9.60
N ALA A 58 -3.03 4.12 9.39
CA ALA A 58 -3.92 3.51 10.35
C ALA A 58 -3.12 2.80 11.45
N GLU A 59 -2.79 3.52 12.53
CA GLU A 59 -2.00 2.98 13.65
C GLU A 59 -2.57 1.70 14.27
N SER A 60 -3.90 1.52 14.23
CA SER A 60 -4.58 0.32 14.71
C SER A 60 -4.22 -0.95 13.94
N THR A 61 -3.64 -0.83 12.75
CA THR A 61 -3.24 -1.97 11.92
C THR A 61 -1.78 -2.38 12.14
N HIS A 62 -1.06 -1.80 13.10
CA HIS A 62 0.36 -2.15 13.31
C HIS A 62 0.49 -3.65 13.62
N PRO A 63 1.22 -4.43 12.79
CA PRO A 63 1.30 -5.87 12.96
C PRO A 63 2.13 -6.24 14.20
N GLN A 64 1.80 -7.36 14.84
CA GLN A 64 2.54 -7.87 16.00
C GLN A 64 3.96 -8.31 15.65
N ALA A 65 4.20 -8.67 14.39
CA ALA A 65 5.48 -9.09 13.85
C ALA A 65 5.72 -8.46 12.47
N VAL A 66 6.99 -8.34 12.07
CA VAL A 66 7.33 -7.87 10.71
C VAL A 66 6.83 -8.87 9.67
N VAL A 67 6.29 -8.36 8.56
CA VAL A 67 5.85 -9.18 7.43
C VAL A 67 7.08 -9.68 6.68
N THR A 68 7.31 -10.99 6.72
CA THR A 68 8.42 -11.65 6.00
C THR A 68 7.85 -12.34 4.77
N LEU A 69 8.46 -12.11 3.61
CA LEU A 69 8.07 -12.75 2.35
C LEU A 69 9.16 -13.71 1.88
N ALA A 70 8.86 -15.00 1.81
CA ALA A 70 9.68 -15.96 1.08
C ALA A 70 9.61 -15.72 -0.45
N PRO A 71 10.52 -16.30 -1.25
CA PRO A 71 10.43 -16.24 -2.71
C PRO A 71 9.05 -16.67 -3.24
N GLY A 72 8.40 -15.78 -3.99
CA GLY A 72 7.06 -15.98 -4.55
C GLY A 72 5.91 -15.61 -3.62
N GLU A 73 6.15 -15.33 -2.33
CA GLU A 73 5.11 -14.89 -1.41
C GLU A 73 4.76 -13.41 -1.58
N SER A 74 3.55 -13.07 -1.13
CA SER A 74 2.98 -11.74 -1.21
C SER A 74 2.64 -11.17 0.17
N GLY A 75 2.87 -9.87 0.31
CA GLY A 75 2.36 -9.04 1.40
C GLY A 75 1.45 -7.94 0.85
N TYR A 76 0.64 -7.38 1.73
CA TYR A 76 -0.51 -6.55 1.35
C TYR A 76 -0.57 -5.27 2.17
N ALA A 77 -1.12 -4.21 1.60
CA ALA A 77 -1.55 -3.04 2.37
C ALA A 77 -2.83 -2.47 1.76
N GLY A 78 -3.76 -2.08 2.62
CA GLY A 78 -4.94 -1.34 2.24
C GLY A 78 -4.64 0.14 2.11
N VAL A 79 -5.32 0.77 1.17
CA VAL A 79 -5.39 2.22 1.06
C VAL A 79 -6.86 2.59 0.97
N LEU A 80 -7.39 3.20 2.02
CA LEU A 80 -8.67 3.90 1.98
C LEU A 80 -8.46 5.13 1.10
N LEU A 81 -9.10 5.17 -0.06
CA LEU A 81 -8.93 6.26 -1.03
C LEU A 81 -9.80 7.47 -0.68
N SER A 82 -11.03 7.21 -0.22
CA SER A 82 -12.01 8.25 0.08
C SER A 82 -13.07 7.79 1.07
N ALA A 83 -13.66 8.72 1.81
CA ALA A 83 -14.73 8.37 2.73
C ALA A 83 -16.00 7.91 2.01
N ALA A 84 -16.55 6.77 2.45
CA ALA A 84 -17.76 6.19 1.87
C ALA A 84 -19.04 7.00 2.17
N ASP A 85 -19.03 7.81 3.22
CA ASP A 85 -20.15 8.66 3.64
C ASP A 85 -20.14 10.07 3.02
N GLY A 86 -19.16 10.36 2.15
CA GLY A 86 -19.00 11.66 1.50
C GLY A 86 -18.49 12.77 2.42
N SER A 87 -17.99 12.44 3.62
CA SER A 87 -17.40 13.40 4.55
C SER A 87 -15.99 13.88 4.13
N GLY A 88 -15.44 13.32 3.06
CA GLY A 88 -14.15 13.71 2.52
C GLY A 88 -14.21 14.99 1.68
N GLY A 89 -13.17 15.80 1.81
CA GLY A 89 -12.99 17.06 1.10
C GLY A 89 -11.84 17.02 0.09
N ASN A 90 -11.76 18.04 -0.76
CA ASN A 90 -10.64 18.28 -1.68
C ASN A 90 -10.30 17.11 -2.61
N GLY A 91 -11.30 16.29 -2.94
CA GLY A 91 -11.05 15.09 -3.72
C GLY A 91 -10.73 15.36 -5.18
N TYR A 92 -9.92 14.49 -5.76
CA TYR A 92 -9.45 14.58 -7.14
C TYR A 92 -9.17 13.18 -7.70
N THR A 93 -8.97 13.08 -9.01
CA THR A 93 -8.68 11.80 -9.68
C THR A 93 -7.18 11.66 -9.94
N ALA A 94 -6.51 10.83 -9.14
CA ALA A 94 -5.10 10.52 -9.32
C ALA A 94 -4.87 9.59 -10.52
N LYS A 95 -3.88 9.92 -11.34
CA LYS A 95 -3.50 9.12 -12.54
C LYS A 95 -2.25 8.29 -12.33
N THR A 96 -1.42 8.66 -11.36
CA THR A 96 -0.19 7.92 -11.03
C THR A 96 -0.11 7.67 -9.53
N LEU A 97 0.61 6.60 -9.18
CA LEU A 97 0.92 6.22 -7.81
C LEU A 97 2.39 5.81 -7.72
N VAL A 98 3.10 6.40 -6.77
CA VAL A 98 4.42 5.95 -6.33
C VAL A 98 4.28 5.34 -4.95
N VAL A 99 4.75 4.10 -4.78
CA VAL A 99 4.79 3.39 -3.51
C VAL A 99 6.22 3.37 -3.01
N GLY A 100 6.50 4.12 -1.95
CA GLY A 100 7.77 4.08 -1.26
C GLY A 100 7.84 2.95 -0.23
N PHE A 101 9.00 2.31 -0.13
CA PHE A 101 9.32 1.29 0.86
C PHE A 101 10.26 1.85 1.94
N ALA A 102 10.38 1.12 3.04
CA ALA A 102 11.44 1.36 4.01
C ALA A 102 12.82 1.38 3.32
N LYS A 103 13.71 2.28 3.75
CA LYS A 103 15.08 2.48 3.20
C LYS A 103 15.15 3.11 1.80
N GLY A 104 14.09 3.79 1.35
CA GLY A 104 14.16 4.75 0.24
C GLY A 104 14.00 4.18 -1.17
N SER A 105 13.74 2.87 -1.31
CA SER A 105 13.33 2.31 -2.60
C SER A 105 11.86 2.62 -2.89
N SER A 106 11.47 2.63 -4.17
CA SER A 106 10.08 2.85 -4.57
C SER A 106 9.69 1.99 -5.78
N ALA A 107 8.39 1.84 -5.98
CA ALA A 107 7.79 1.23 -7.16
C ALA A 107 6.65 2.12 -7.68
N THR A 108 6.35 2.02 -8.96
CA THR A 108 5.29 2.79 -9.63
C THR A 108 4.26 1.82 -10.22
N PRO A 109 3.41 1.18 -9.39
CA PRO A 109 2.37 0.31 -9.91
C PRO A 109 1.39 1.11 -10.78
N ALA A 110 0.91 0.49 -11.85
CA ALA A 110 -0.09 1.11 -12.71
C ALA A 110 -1.42 1.26 -11.96
N LEU A 111 -2.07 2.41 -12.14
CA LEU A 111 -3.46 2.63 -11.77
C LEU A 111 -4.38 2.32 -12.97
N PRO A 112 -5.70 2.11 -12.73
CA PRO A 112 -6.68 2.05 -13.81
C PRO A 112 -6.57 3.25 -14.74
N ALA A 113 -6.84 3.07 -16.04
CA ALA A 113 -6.69 4.16 -17.03
C ALA A 113 -7.56 5.40 -16.71
N LYS A 114 -8.73 5.18 -16.11
CA LYS A 114 -9.62 6.25 -15.61
C LYS A 114 -9.04 6.99 -14.39
N GLY A 115 -7.97 6.49 -13.77
CA GLY A 115 -7.44 6.96 -12.49
C GLY A 115 -8.20 6.38 -11.29
N VAL A 116 -7.81 6.80 -10.10
CA VAL A 116 -8.53 6.50 -8.85
C VAL A 116 -8.91 7.81 -8.17
N TYR A 117 -10.11 7.86 -7.62
CA TYR A 117 -10.57 9.02 -6.87
C TYR A 117 -10.00 8.95 -5.45
N VAL A 118 -9.36 10.03 -4.99
CA VAL A 118 -8.85 10.17 -3.63
C VAL A 118 -9.36 11.46 -3.01
N ASP A 119 -9.53 11.49 -1.69
CA ASP A 119 -9.89 12.70 -0.93
C ASP A 119 -9.00 12.88 0.32
N ASP A 120 -9.31 13.85 1.16
CA ASP A 120 -8.57 14.14 2.39
C ASP A 120 -8.67 13.07 3.50
N LYS A 121 -9.47 12.02 3.31
CA LYS A 121 -9.55 10.84 4.18
C LYS A 121 -8.62 9.72 3.74
N LEU A 122 -7.82 9.94 2.70
CA LEU A 122 -6.80 9.02 2.23
C LEU A 122 -5.97 8.48 3.40
N THR A 123 -6.00 7.18 3.63
CA THR A 123 -5.29 6.53 4.76
C THR A 123 -4.71 5.20 4.32
N VAL A 124 -3.51 4.87 4.78
CA VAL A 124 -2.83 3.60 4.46
C VAL A 124 -2.77 2.68 5.68
N THR A 125 -2.84 1.38 5.49
CA THR A 125 -2.52 0.41 6.55
C THR A 125 -1.02 0.15 6.63
N TYR A 126 -0.58 -0.43 7.73
CA TYR A 126 0.70 -1.16 7.77
C TYR A 126 0.71 -2.32 6.76
N TRP A 127 1.91 -2.77 6.39
CA TRP A 127 2.06 -4.01 5.64
C TRP A 127 1.49 -5.18 6.45
N GLN A 128 0.71 -6.02 5.80
CA GLN A 128 0.05 -7.20 6.34
C GLN A 128 0.47 -8.47 5.59
N GLN A 129 0.43 -9.60 6.29
CA GLN A 129 0.66 -10.92 5.70
C GLN A 129 -0.58 -11.43 4.94
N SER A 130 -1.78 -10.99 5.34
CA SER A 130 -3.05 -11.44 4.76
C SER A 130 -3.78 -10.30 4.07
N LEU A 131 -4.59 -10.66 3.07
CA LEU A 131 -5.45 -9.72 2.34
C LEU A 131 -6.59 -9.22 3.22
N ASP A 132 -7.17 -10.09 4.05
CA ASP A 132 -8.24 -9.73 4.98
C ASP A 132 -7.79 -8.68 5.98
N ASP A 133 -6.60 -8.82 6.59
CA ASP A 133 -6.08 -7.82 7.53
C ASP A 133 -5.81 -6.47 6.84
N ALA A 134 -5.39 -6.51 5.56
CA ALA A 134 -5.14 -5.30 4.77
C ALA A 134 -6.45 -4.58 4.38
N LEU A 135 -7.56 -5.30 4.25
CA LEU A 135 -8.87 -4.76 3.86
C LEU A 135 -9.88 -4.67 5.02
N ALA A 136 -9.44 -4.97 6.24
CA ALA A 136 -10.26 -4.82 7.45
C ALA A 136 -10.32 -3.38 7.98
N TYR A 137 -9.56 -2.47 7.36
CA TYR A 137 -9.58 -1.03 7.57
C TYR A 137 -10.32 -0.37 6.40
#